data_AF-A0A928EV83-F1
#
_entry.id   AF-A0A928EV83-F1
#
_cell.length_a   1.000
_cell.length_b   1.000
_cell.length_c   1.000
_cell.angle_alpha   90.00
_cell.angle_beta   90.00
_cell.angle_gamma   90.00
#
_symmetry.space_group_name_H-M   'P 1'
#
loop_
_entity.id
_entity.type
_entity.pdbx_description
1 polymer ?
#
loop_
_entity_poly.entity_id
_entity_poly.type
_entity_poly.pdbx_seq_one_letter_code
_entity_poly.pdbx_strand_id
1 'polypeptide(L)'
;MSGDGTHNKKQHHKIIAYHYKGVTPIEKNIIVVDEQGNEYEATYPKRAKGLVKNGRARFVDENKICLACPPDKILEEEKMSNNTNNQSEQKVNGITEQQIFEQITLLQKQLTENSYTSLHRLGDAISSIGEEENEARYEQVTEVCDVFKTRELTLLKMLEMYERMYADIQKAKKAN
;
A
#
# COMPACT_ATOMS: atom_id res chain seq x y z
N MET A 1 -4.94 -31.37 -54.84
CA MET A 1 -6.13 -30.64 -54.35
C MET A 1 -6.95 -31.61 -53.54
N SER A 2 -7.30 -31.22 -52.30
CA SER A 2 -8.39 -31.79 -51.49
C SER A 2 -8.16 -33.23 -50.98
N GLY A 3 -8.31 -33.55 -49.69
CA GLY A 3 -8.73 -32.79 -48.53
C GLY A 3 -8.48 -33.65 -47.29
N ASP A 4 -8.02 -32.99 -46.24
CA ASP A 4 -7.82 -33.55 -44.91
C ASP A 4 -9.16 -33.99 -44.33
N GLY A 5 -9.24 -35.25 -43.88
CA GLY A 5 -10.48 -35.87 -43.43
C GLY A 5 -10.24 -36.81 -42.26
N THR A 6 -9.55 -36.35 -41.22
CA THR A 6 -9.36 -37.15 -40.00
C THR A 6 -10.70 -37.36 -39.29
N HIS A 7 -11.15 -38.61 -39.30
CA HIS A 7 -12.28 -39.13 -38.55
C HIS A 7 -12.13 -38.87 -37.04
N ASN A 8 -12.84 -37.88 -36.51
CA ASN A 8 -13.06 -37.77 -35.06
C ASN A 8 -14.36 -38.49 -34.68
N LYS A 9 -14.22 -39.60 -33.95
CA LYS A 9 -15.32 -40.34 -33.32
C LYS A 9 -16.16 -39.36 -32.48
N LYS A 10 -17.45 -39.24 -32.82
CA LYS A 10 -18.45 -38.57 -31.98
C LYS A 10 -18.54 -39.31 -30.64
N GLN A 11 -17.82 -38.86 -29.62
CA GLN A 11 -18.14 -39.25 -28.26
C GLN A 11 -19.47 -38.59 -27.90
N HIS A 12 -20.50 -39.41 -27.95
CA HIS A 12 -21.85 -39.11 -27.52
C HIS A 12 -21.80 -38.84 -26.01
N HIS A 13 -21.47 -37.60 -25.63
CA HIS A 13 -21.59 -37.17 -24.24
C HIS A 13 -23.08 -37.19 -23.92
N LYS A 14 -23.51 -38.17 -23.14
CA LYS A 14 -24.81 -38.17 -22.49
C LYS A 14 -24.89 -36.89 -21.69
N ILE A 15 -25.60 -35.89 -22.20
CA ILE A 15 -26.00 -34.70 -21.43
C ILE A 15 -26.98 -35.22 -20.40
N ILE A 16 -26.46 -35.54 -19.22
CA ILE A 16 -27.27 -35.91 -18.07
C ILE A 16 -27.97 -34.61 -17.65
N ALA A 17 -29.24 -34.51 -17.98
CA ALA A 17 -30.08 -33.37 -17.65
C ALA A 17 -30.26 -33.27 -16.13
N TYR A 18 -29.38 -32.52 -15.47
CA TYR A 18 -29.61 -32.10 -14.10
C TYR A 18 -30.74 -31.09 -14.09
N HIS A 19 -31.95 -31.54 -13.74
CA HIS A 19 -33.06 -30.68 -13.36
C HIS A 19 -32.73 -29.99 -12.02
N TYR A 20 -32.04 -28.86 -12.08
CA TYR A 20 -31.96 -27.93 -10.95
C TYR A 20 -33.27 -27.14 -10.90
N LYS A 21 -34.20 -27.59 -10.06
CA LYS A 21 -35.35 -26.76 -9.65
C LYS A 21 -34.80 -25.45 -9.05
N GLY A 22 -35.06 -24.32 -9.70
CA GLY A 22 -34.93 -23.00 -9.07
C GLY A 22 -33.92 -22.00 -9.66
N VAL A 23 -33.42 -22.19 -10.88
CA VAL A 23 -32.52 -21.20 -11.51
C VAL A 23 -33.26 -20.36 -12.54
N THR A 24 -34.24 -19.57 -12.11
CA THR A 24 -34.58 -18.35 -12.85
C THR A 24 -33.41 -17.38 -12.64
N PRO A 25 -32.77 -16.88 -13.70
CA PRO A 25 -31.76 -15.83 -13.57
C PRO A 25 -32.34 -14.70 -12.71
N ILE A 26 -31.65 -14.35 -11.61
CA ILE A 26 -32.09 -13.22 -10.79
C ILE A 26 -31.82 -11.97 -11.62
N GLU A 27 -32.86 -11.27 -12.00
CA GLU A 27 -32.73 -10.04 -12.79
C GLU A 27 -32.28 -8.87 -11.92
N LYS A 28 -31.53 -7.95 -12.51
CA LYS A 28 -31.17 -6.66 -11.92
C LYS A 28 -32.39 -5.73 -12.03
N ASN A 29 -33.33 -5.84 -11.10
CA ASN A 29 -34.61 -5.10 -11.15
C ASN A 29 -34.76 -4.01 -10.08
N ILE A 30 -33.72 -3.73 -9.29
CA ILE A 30 -33.72 -2.62 -8.32
C ILE A 30 -32.94 -1.44 -8.90
N ILE A 31 -33.62 -0.29 -9.07
CA ILE A 31 -33.00 0.94 -9.53
C ILE A 31 -32.14 1.54 -8.41
N VAL A 32 -30.93 1.98 -8.75
CA VAL A 32 -30.01 2.62 -7.81
C VAL A 32 -29.88 4.09 -8.20
N VAL A 33 -30.11 4.99 -7.26
CA VAL A 33 -29.96 6.44 -7.44
C VAL A 33 -29.04 7.04 -6.39
N ASP A 34 -28.59 8.27 -6.58
CA ASP A 34 -27.97 9.08 -5.54
C ASP A 34 -28.88 10.20 -5.02
N GLU A 35 -28.36 11.01 -4.09
CA GLU A 35 -29.10 12.13 -3.48
C GLU A 35 -29.36 13.27 -4.47
N GLN A 36 -28.54 13.36 -5.52
CA GLN A 36 -28.66 14.32 -6.61
C GLN A 36 -29.62 13.84 -7.72
N GLY A 37 -30.14 12.62 -7.61
CA GLY A 37 -31.08 12.02 -8.56
C GLY A 37 -30.44 11.38 -9.79
N ASN A 38 -29.12 11.15 -9.80
CA ASN A 38 -28.46 10.39 -10.86
C ASN A 38 -28.81 8.90 -10.74
N GLU A 39 -29.34 8.31 -11.82
CA GLU A 39 -29.61 6.88 -11.88
C GLU A 39 -28.37 6.08 -12.32
N TYR A 40 -28.13 4.96 -11.65
CA TYR A 40 -27.05 4.01 -11.91
C TYR A 40 -27.59 2.70 -12.47
N GLU A 41 -26.68 1.79 -12.81
CA GLU A 41 -27.07 0.44 -13.24
C GLU A 41 -27.91 -0.24 -12.14
N ALA A 42 -29.01 -0.87 -12.57
CA ALA A 42 -29.86 -1.63 -11.68
C ALA A 42 -29.06 -2.74 -10.96
N THR A 43 -29.47 -3.08 -9.74
CA THR A 43 -28.79 -4.07 -8.92
C THR A 43 -29.71 -5.23 -8.54
N TYR A 44 -29.14 -6.30 -8.01
CA TYR A 44 -29.88 -7.47 -7.58
C TYR A 44 -30.59 -7.20 -6.24
N PRO A 45 -31.84 -7.66 -6.05
CA PRO A 45 -32.60 -7.48 -4.80
C PRO A 45 -31.84 -7.85 -3.52
N LYS A 46 -31.08 -8.95 -3.56
CA LYS A 46 -30.26 -9.39 -2.41
C LYS A 46 -29.17 -8.37 -2.06
N ARG A 47 -28.54 -7.77 -3.07
CA ARG A 47 -27.49 -6.76 -2.88
C ARG A 47 -28.09 -5.45 -2.38
N ALA A 48 -29.23 -5.02 -2.92
CA ALA A 48 -29.95 -3.83 -2.44
C ALA A 48 -30.29 -3.94 -0.95
N LYS A 49 -30.87 -5.06 -0.52
CA LYS A 49 -31.14 -5.33 0.91
C LYS A 49 -29.88 -5.29 1.77
N GLY A 50 -28.77 -5.85 1.27
CA GLY A 50 -27.48 -5.82 1.96
C GLY A 50 -26.91 -4.40 2.11
N LEU A 51 -27.03 -3.56 1.07
CA LEU A 51 -26.60 -2.16 1.12
C LEU A 51 -27.40 -1.36 2.15
N VAL A 52 -28.72 -1.55 2.19
CA VAL A 52 -29.58 -0.86 3.15
C VAL A 52 -29.33 -1.33 4.58
N LYS A 53 -29.21 -2.65 4.81
CA LYS A 53 -28.90 -3.21 6.14
C LYS A 53 -27.59 -2.66 6.72
N ASN A 54 -26.59 -2.44 5.86
CA ASN A 54 -25.28 -1.93 6.27
C ASN A 54 -25.22 -0.40 6.30
N GLY A 55 -26.35 0.30 6.16
CA GLY A 55 -26.42 1.78 6.23
C GLY A 55 -25.78 2.51 5.03
N ARG A 56 -25.49 1.80 3.94
CA ARG A 56 -24.85 2.38 2.74
C ARG A 56 -25.86 2.95 1.74
N ALA A 57 -27.14 2.61 1.91
CA ALA A 57 -28.24 3.06 1.07
C ALA A 57 -29.55 3.12 1.88
N ARG A 58 -30.58 3.77 1.33
CA ARG A 58 -31.96 3.80 1.83
C ARG A 58 -32.95 3.41 0.74
N PHE A 59 -34.04 2.73 1.09
CA PHE A 59 -35.14 2.54 0.15
C PHE A 59 -35.86 3.87 -0.05
N VAL A 60 -36.04 4.26 -1.32
CA VAL A 60 -36.86 5.41 -1.72
C VAL A 60 -38.22 4.94 -2.23
N ASP A 61 -38.24 3.73 -2.81
CA ASP A 61 -39.45 3.04 -3.28
C ASP A 61 -39.24 1.52 -3.18
N GLU A 62 -40.26 0.72 -3.45
CA GLU A 62 -40.22 -0.75 -3.36
C GLU A 62 -39.09 -1.36 -4.20
N ASN A 63 -38.86 -0.83 -5.41
CA ASN A 63 -37.81 -1.26 -6.32
C ASN A 63 -36.75 -0.17 -6.59
N LYS A 64 -36.59 0.82 -5.70
CA LYS A 64 -35.61 1.89 -5.86
C LYS A 64 -34.86 2.19 -4.55
N ILE A 65 -33.53 2.20 -4.61
CA ILE A 65 -32.67 2.58 -3.49
C ILE A 65 -31.85 3.82 -3.82
N CYS A 66 -31.60 4.66 -2.81
CA CYS A 66 -30.69 5.79 -2.88
C CYS A 66 -29.41 5.48 -2.09
N LEU A 67 -28.25 5.66 -2.71
CA LEU A 67 -26.95 5.55 -2.05
C LEU A 67 -26.74 6.73 -1.09
N ALA A 68 -26.23 6.44 0.11
CA ALA A 68 -25.89 7.48 1.08
C ALA A 68 -24.57 8.19 0.74
N CYS A 69 -23.69 7.50 0.02
CA CYS A 69 -22.47 8.05 -0.55
C CYS A 69 -22.43 7.60 -2.03
N PRO A 70 -22.75 8.49 -2.98
CA PRO A 70 -22.66 8.19 -4.41
C PRO A 70 -21.20 7.79 -4.74
N PRO A 71 -20.98 6.76 -5.57
CA PRO A 71 -19.64 6.51 -6.10
C PRO A 71 -19.21 7.72 -6.93
N ASP A 72 -18.01 8.24 -6.64
CA ASP A 72 -17.43 9.34 -7.42
C ASP A 72 -17.43 8.95 -8.90
N LYS A 73 -18.10 9.75 -9.74
CA LYS A 73 -18.09 9.61 -11.20
C LYS A 73 -16.71 9.99 -11.76
N ILE A 74 -15.66 9.36 -11.27
CA ILE A 74 -14.40 9.28 -12.01
C ILE A 74 -14.66 8.18 -13.04
N LEU A 75 -15.18 8.60 -14.20
CA LEU A 75 -15.13 7.79 -15.41
C LEU A 75 -13.74 7.18 -15.48
N GLU A 76 -13.66 5.86 -15.58
CA GLU A 76 -12.43 5.09 -15.73
C GLU A 76 -11.43 5.86 -16.62
N GLU A 77 -10.52 6.60 -15.99
CA GLU A 77 -9.36 7.11 -16.70
C GLU A 77 -8.50 5.87 -16.94
N GLU A 78 -8.44 5.43 -18.20
CA GLU A 78 -7.38 4.56 -18.68
C GLU A 78 -6.04 5.28 -18.50
N LYS A 79 -5.54 5.27 -17.26
CA LYS A 79 -4.14 5.37 -16.83
C LYS A 79 -4.12 5.38 -15.31
N MET A 80 -3.43 4.38 -14.76
CA MET A 80 -2.89 4.41 -13.40
C MET A 80 -2.07 5.69 -13.21
N SER A 81 -2.71 6.74 -12.71
CA SER A 81 -2.09 8.03 -12.38
C SER A 81 -2.01 8.15 -10.87
N ASN A 82 -0.80 7.98 -10.34
CA ASN A 82 -0.47 8.22 -8.95
C ASN A 82 -0.54 9.72 -8.66
N ASN A 83 -1.60 10.12 -7.96
CA ASN A 83 -1.75 11.25 -7.04
C ASN A 83 -0.92 12.52 -7.34
N THR A 84 -1.53 13.47 -8.05
CA THR A 84 -1.06 14.86 -8.12
C THR A 84 -1.91 15.72 -7.19
N ASN A 85 -1.34 16.12 -6.05
CA ASN A 85 -1.84 17.26 -5.29
C ASN A 85 -1.63 18.54 -6.13
N ASN A 86 -2.69 19.33 -6.27
CA ASN A 86 -2.66 20.64 -6.91
C ASN A 86 -1.79 21.61 -6.09
N GLN A 87 -0.51 21.72 -6.46
CA GLN A 87 0.18 23.00 -6.54
C GLN A 87 0.84 23.05 -7.91
N SER A 88 0.30 23.94 -8.77
CA SER A 88 0.91 24.49 -9.98
C SER A 88 1.74 23.53 -10.85
N GLU A 89 1.19 23.17 -12.02
CA GLU A 89 1.92 22.84 -13.25
C GLU A 89 3.44 22.65 -13.12
N GLN A 90 3.87 21.54 -12.53
CA GLN A 90 5.24 21.07 -12.66
C GLN A 90 5.17 19.67 -13.25
N LYS A 91 5.21 19.67 -14.58
CA LYS A 91 5.98 18.75 -15.43
C LYS A 91 6.75 17.74 -14.57
N VAL A 92 6.39 16.46 -14.65
CA VAL A 92 7.12 15.37 -13.97
C VAL A 92 8.54 15.35 -14.53
N ASN A 93 9.40 16.14 -13.91
CA ASN A 93 10.83 15.89 -13.87
C ASN A 93 10.99 14.79 -12.83
N GLY A 94 11.70 13.72 -13.17
CA GLY A 94 11.98 12.62 -12.24
C GLY A 94 12.43 13.16 -10.88
N ILE A 95 12.20 12.37 -9.81
CA ILE A 95 12.56 12.70 -8.43
C ILE A 95 13.89 13.44 -8.45
N THR A 96 13.82 14.75 -8.21
CA THR A 96 14.97 15.62 -8.47
C THR A 96 16.00 15.35 -7.38
N GLU A 97 17.30 15.46 -7.69
CA GLU A 97 18.36 15.28 -6.69
C GLU A 97 18.11 16.09 -5.41
N GLN A 98 17.49 17.27 -5.55
CA GLN A 98 17.06 18.11 -4.43
C GLN A 98 16.02 17.43 -3.53
N GLN A 99 15.01 16.77 -4.10
CA GLN A 99 14.00 16.05 -3.32
C GLN A 99 14.60 14.82 -2.63
N ILE A 100 15.53 14.13 -3.28
CA ILE A 100 16.27 13.02 -2.66
C ILE A 100 17.10 13.54 -1.48
N PHE A 101 17.79 14.66 -1.68
CA PHE A 101 18.62 15.27 -0.63
C PHE A 101 17.80 15.79 0.55
N GLU A 102 16.63 16.38 0.30
CA GLU A 102 15.69 16.80 1.34
C GLU A 102 15.18 15.61 2.15
N GLN A 103 14.82 14.51 1.49
CA GLN A 103 14.40 13.28 2.17
C GLN A 103 15.52 12.65 2.98
N ILE A 104 16.76 12.63 2.46
CA ILE A 104 17.94 12.19 3.21
C ILE A 104 18.14 13.06 4.45
N THR A 105 18.02 14.38 4.31
CA THR A 105 18.18 15.34 5.42
C THR A 105 17.11 15.14 6.48
N LEU A 106 15.86 14.90 6.08
CA LEU A 106 14.75 14.63 6.98
C LEU A 106 14.95 13.31 7.75
N LEU A 107 15.36 12.25 7.04
CA LEU A 107 15.65 10.95 7.65
C LEU A 107 16.83 11.04 8.64
N GLN A 108 17.89 11.77 8.28
CA GLN A 108 19.02 12.01 9.17
C GLN A 108 18.61 12.78 10.41
N LYS A 109 17.75 13.81 10.28
CA LYS A 109 17.21 14.55 11.42
C LYS A 109 16.40 13.66 12.35
N GLN A 110 15.47 12.86 11.81
CA GLN A 110 14.64 11.94 12.60
C GLN A 110 15.48 10.89 13.33
N LEU A 111 16.47 10.29 12.65
CA LEU A 111 17.41 9.34 13.26
C LEU A 111 18.21 9.99 14.40
N THR A 112 18.60 11.25 14.23
CA THR A 112 19.37 12.01 15.22
C THR A 112 18.50 12.35 16.44
N GLU A 113 17.29 12.85 16.24
CA GLU A 113 16.34 13.17 17.32
C GLU A 113 15.92 11.93 18.12
N ASN A 114 15.60 10.82 17.43
CA ASN A 114 15.32 9.54 18.07
C ASN A 114 16.52 9.00 18.86
N SER A 115 17.74 9.34 18.42
CA SER A 115 18.93 8.96 19.16
C SER A 115 19.15 9.80 20.41
N TYR A 116 18.91 11.11 20.37
CA TYR A 116 19.00 11.95 21.56
C TYR A 116 17.98 11.55 22.62
N THR A 117 16.74 11.25 22.23
CA THR A 117 15.72 10.79 23.18
C THR A 117 16.06 9.43 23.78
N SER A 118 16.61 8.51 22.98
CA SER A 118 17.09 7.22 23.46
C SER A 118 18.29 7.36 24.40
N LEU A 119 19.23 8.26 24.09
CA LEU A 119 20.41 8.53 24.92
C LEU A 119 20.02 9.21 26.24
N HIS A 120 19.05 10.13 26.21
CA HIS A 120 18.56 10.80 27.40
C HIS A 120 17.86 9.81 28.33
N ARG A 121 16.98 8.96 27.79
CA ARG A 121 16.34 7.88 28.54
C ARG A 121 17.35 6.92 29.14
N LEU A 122 18.44 6.66 28.43
CA LEU A 122 19.55 5.86 28.92
C LEU A 122 20.30 6.56 30.07
N GLY A 123 20.61 7.85 29.91
CA GLY A 123 21.22 8.67 30.95
C GLY A 123 20.37 8.69 32.23
N ASP A 124 19.06 8.88 32.07
CA ASP A 124 18.10 8.82 33.17
C ASP A 124 18.07 7.44 33.84
N ALA A 125 18.11 6.35 33.05
CA ALA A 125 18.18 4.99 33.57
C ALA A 125 19.48 4.73 34.34
N ILE A 126 20.63 5.18 33.82
CA ILE A 126 21.95 5.07 34.47
C ILE A 126 21.99 5.91 35.75
N SER A 127 21.43 7.12 35.75
CA SER A 127 21.34 7.96 36.96
C SER A 127 20.36 7.42 38.00
N SER A 128 19.34 6.67 37.59
CA SER A 128 18.38 6.01 38.49
C SER A 128 18.90 4.69 39.06
N ILE A 129 20.00 4.15 38.53
CA ILE A 129 20.69 3.00 39.09
C ILE A 129 21.47 3.49 40.33
N GLY A 130 20.98 3.14 41.53
CA GLY A 130 21.65 3.45 42.79
C GLY A 130 23.06 2.84 42.92
N GLU A 131 23.78 3.20 43.98
CA GLU A 131 25.21 2.87 44.16
C GLU A 131 25.53 1.37 44.41
N GLU A 132 24.54 0.49 44.56
CA GLU A 132 24.79 -0.92 44.92
C GLU A 132 25.21 -1.78 43.71
N GLU A 133 26.38 -2.41 43.82
CA GLU A 133 26.94 -3.37 42.84
C GLU A 133 26.10 -4.66 42.79
N ASN A 134 25.62 -5.02 41.59
CA ASN A 134 24.92 -6.28 41.34
C ASN A 134 25.32 -6.81 39.94
N GLU A 135 25.57 -8.11 39.82
CA GLU A 135 25.99 -8.80 38.59
C GLU A 135 25.07 -8.49 37.39
N ALA A 136 23.76 -8.43 37.63
CA ALA A 136 22.76 -8.10 36.61
C ALA A 136 22.91 -6.67 36.05
N ARG A 137 23.60 -5.76 36.74
CA ARG A 137 23.90 -4.41 36.25
C ARG A 137 25.00 -4.42 35.21
N TYR A 138 26.05 -5.21 35.40
CA TYR A 138 27.15 -5.30 34.44
C TYR A 138 26.66 -5.85 33.11
N GLU A 139 25.74 -6.82 33.14
CA GLU A 139 25.13 -7.38 31.94
C GLU A 139 24.29 -6.33 31.20
N GLN A 140 23.41 -5.59 31.90
CA GLN A 140 22.62 -4.50 31.30
C GLN A 140 23.49 -3.38 30.69
N VAL A 141 24.54 -2.95 31.38
CA VAL A 141 25.48 -1.95 30.86
C VAL A 141 26.24 -2.49 29.64
N THR A 142 26.59 -3.78 29.65
CA THR A 142 27.28 -4.43 28.53
C THR A 142 26.39 -4.50 27.30
N GLU A 143 25.13 -4.93 27.43
CA GLU A 143 24.15 -4.96 26.34
C GLU A 143 23.97 -3.58 25.71
N VAL A 144 23.86 -2.55 26.54
CA VAL A 144 23.78 -1.15 26.10
C VAL A 144 25.04 -0.77 25.31
N CYS A 145 26.22 -1.03 25.84
CA CYS A 145 27.49 -0.75 25.14
C CYS A 145 27.57 -1.47 23.78
N ASP A 146 27.06 -2.69 23.69
CA ASP A 146 27.07 -3.46 22.44
C ASP A 146 26.10 -2.91 21.38
N VAL A 147 24.95 -2.37 21.79
CA VAL A 147 24.07 -1.60 20.90
C VAL A 147 24.81 -0.40 20.31
N PHE A 148 25.59 0.33 21.12
CA PHE A 148 26.39 1.46 20.63
C PHE A 148 27.48 1.02 19.66
N LYS A 149 28.26 -0.01 20.00
CA LYS A 149 29.30 -0.55 19.11
C LYS A 149 28.71 -0.99 17.77
N THR A 150 27.56 -1.66 17.79
CA THR A 150 26.88 -2.15 16.57
C THR A 150 26.40 -0.99 15.71
N ARG A 151 25.89 0.08 16.33
CA ARG A 151 25.46 1.29 15.62
C ARG A 151 26.62 2.05 15.02
N GLU A 152 27.70 2.23 15.77
CA GLU A 152 28.93 2.87 15.28
C GLU A 152 29.51 2.09 14.10
N LEU A 153 29.56 0.75 14.20
CA LEU A 153 29.98 -0.11 13.10
C LEU A 153 29.09 0.06 11.85
N THR A 154 27.78 0.22 12.02
CA THR A 154 26.86 0.44 10.90
C THR A 154 27.14 1.77 10.21
N LEU A 155 27.43 2.83 10.97
CA LEU A 155 27.78 4.15 10.43
C LEU A 155 29.12 4.10 9.68
N LEU A 156 30.14 3.42 10.23
CA LEU A 156 31.43 3.24 9.57
C LEU A 156 31.31 2.50 8.24
N LYS A 157 30.49 1.43 8.18
CA LYS A 157 30.21 0.70 6.93
C LYS A 157 29.51 1.57 5.88
N MET A 158 28.59 2.44 6.32
CA MET A 158 27.91 3.37 5.43
C MET A 158 28.89 4.40 4.86
N LEU A 159 29.80 4.92 5.69
CA LEU A 159 30.86 5.84 5.25
C LEU A 159 31.78 5.18 4.22
N GLU A 160 32.23 3.94 4.50
CA GLU A 160 33.06 3.16 3.58
C GLU A 160 32.36 2.94 2.22
N MET A 161 31.04 2.69 2.24
CA MET A 161 30.25 2.58 1.01
C MET A 161 30.27 3.90 0.21
N TYR A 162 30.07 5.03 0.87
CA TYR A 162 30.11 6.35 0.21
C TYR A 162 31.51 6.68 -0.33
N GLU A 163 32.57 6.36 0.40
CA GLU A 163 33.95 6.52 -0.08
C GLU A 163 34.20 5.71 -1.35
N ARG A 164 33.72 4.47 -1.41
CA ARG A 164 33.83 3.63 -2.62
C ARG A 164 33.05 4.21 -3.80
N MET A 165 31.80 4.60 -3.58
CA MET A 165 30.98 5.24 -4.63
C MET A 165 31.65 6.50 -5.18
N TYR A 166 32.20 7.34 -4.30
CA TYR A 166 32.93 8.53 -4.70
C TYR A 166 34.18 8.18 -5.52
N ALA A 167 34.98 7.20 -5.07
CA ALA A 167 36.16 6.74 -5.81
C ALA A 167 35.81 6.25 -7.22
N ASP A 168 34.70 5.53 -7.38
CA ASP A 168 34.27 4.99 -8.68
C ASP A 168 33.78 6.09 -9.63
N ILE A 169 33.05 7.09 -9.12
CA ILE A 169 32.68 8.29 -9.90
C ILE A 169 33.94 9.03 -10.39
N GLN A 170 34.94 9.17 -9.52
CA GLN A 170 36.19 9.85 -9.86
C GLN A 170 37.01 9.06 -10.89
N LYS A 171 37.01 7.72 -10.84
CA LYS A 171 37.63 6.87 -11.88
C LYS A 171 36.91 7.03 -13.21
N ALA A 172 35.58 7.02 -13.23
CA ALA A 172 34.78 7.18 -14.45
C ALA A 172 35.04 8.52 -15.15
N LYS A 173 35.19 9.61 -14.38
CA LYS A 173 35.54 10.94 -14.94
C LYS A 173 36.93 11.02 -15.54
N LYS A 174 37.89 10.22 -15.06
CA LYS A 174 39.27 10.18 -15.60
C LYS A 174 39.41 9.30 -16.84
N ALA A 175 38.42 8.46 -17.13
CA ALA A 175 38.41 7.56 -18.27
C ALA A 175 37.75 8.14 -19.53
N ASN A 176 37.08 9.30 -19.39
CA ASN A 176 36.55 10.12 -20.48
C ASN A 176 37.47 11.30 -20.76
#